data_AF-A0A5K0WVK4-F1
#
_entry.id   AF-A0A5K0WVK4-F1
#
_cell.length_a   1.000
_cell.length_b   1.000
_cell.length_c   1.000
_cell.angle_alpha   90.00
_cell.angle_beta   90.00
_cell.angle_gamma   90.00
#
_symmetry.space_group_name_H-M   'P 1'
#
loop_
_entity.id
_entity.type
_entity.pdbx_description
1 polymer ?
#
loop_
_entity_poly.entity_id
_entity_poly.type
_entity_poly.pdbx_seq_one_letter_code
_entity_poly.pdbx_strand_id
1 'polypeptide(L)'
;VLVLVQRFVDDVMELVELKGMKGSLVGVSGAFGLSTDQRKRLTIAVELVANPSIIFMDEPTTGLDTPAASIVMRAIRRAADTGRTVVCTIHQPNIQTFETFDE
;
A
#
# COMPACT_ATOMS: atom_id res chain seq x y z
N VAL A 1 14.75 -21.02 5.83
CA VAL A 1 14.63 -19.59 6.19
C VAL A 1 14.52 -18.71 4.96
N LEU A 2 15.53 -18.64 4.07
CA LEU A 2 15.49 -17.83 2.84
C LEU A 2 14.25 -18.04 1.95
N VAL A 3 13.86 -19.30 1.69
CA VAL A 3 12.66 -19.61 0.89
C VAL A 3 11.37 -19.09 1.54
N LEU A 4 11.29 -19.13 2.88
CA LEU A 4 10.12 -18.62 3.61
C LEU A 4 10.06 -17.09 3.55
N VAL A 5 11.20 -16.42 3.71
CA VAL A 5 11.32 -14.96 3.58
C VAL A 5 10.91 -14.53 2.18
N GLN A 6 11.37 -15.22 1.14
CA GLN A 6 11.03 -14.88 -0.24
C GLN A 6 9.53 -15.06 -0.52
N ARG A 7 8.92 -16.14 -0.03
CA ARG A 7 7.46 -16.34 -0.16
C ARG A 7 6.68 -15.23 0.54
N PHE A 8 7.09 -14.86 1.75
CA PHE A 8 6.42 -13.78 2.48
C PHE A 8 6.52 -12.43 1.74
N VAL A 9 7.67 -12.10 1.17
CA VAL A 9 7.83 -10.91 0.33
C VAL A 9 6.92 -10.98 -0.90
N ASP A 10 6.82 -12.14 -1.56
CA ASP A 10 5.95 -12.31 -2.72
C ASP A 10 4.46 -12.17 -2.34
N ASP A 11 4.04 -12.66 -1.16
CA ASP A 11 2.69 -12.49 -0.63
C ASP A 11 2.38 -11.01 -0.33
N VAL A 12 3.32 -10.27 0.26
CA VAL A 12 3.18 -8.83 0.51
C VAL A 12 3.09 -8.07 -0.81
N MET A 13 3.92 -8.41 -1.80
CA MET A 13 3.89 -7.79 -3.13
C MET A 13 2.57 -8.04 -3.87
N GLU A 14 1.93 -9.19 -3.64
CA GLU A 14 0.60 -9.50 -4.15
C GLU A 14 -0.49 -8.69 -3.43
N LEU A 15 -0.42 -8.61 -2.10
CA LEU A 15 -1.34 -7.84 -1.26
C LEU A 15 -1.41 -6.37 -1.71
N VAL A 16 -0.25 -5.75 -1.97
CA VAL A 16 -0.17 -4.36 -2.44
C VAL A 16 -0.27 -4.19 -3.96
N GLU A 17 -0.58 -5.25 -4.71
CA GLU A 17 -0.73 -5.23 -6.18
C GLU A 17 0.52 -4.74 -6.94
N LEU A 18 1.72 -5.09 -6.47
CA LEU A 18 3.00 -4.74 -7.09
C LEU A 18 3.73 -5.95 -7.70
N LYS A 19 3.16 -7.16 -7.65
CA LYS A 19 3.76 -8.39 -8.19
C LYS A 19 4.25 -8.24 -9.64
N GLY A 20 3.47 -7.56 -10.50
CA GLY A 20 3.82 -7.30 -11.90
C GLY A 20 4.98 -6.31 -12.11
N MET A 21 5.47 -5.67 -11.04
CA MET A 21 6.58 -4.72 -11.08
C MET A 21 7.84 -5.26 -10.39
N LYS A 22 7.88 -6.56 -10.11
CA LYS A 22 9.08 -7.22 -9.61
C LYS A 22 10.22 -7.04 -10.64
N GLY A 23 11.34 -6.50 -10.17
CA GLY A 23 12.51 -6.20 -11.02
C GLY A 23 12.49 -4.83 -11.70
N SER A 24 11.40 -4.06 -11.58
CA SER A 24 11.35 -2.67 -12.05
C SER A 24 12.25 -1.76 -11.20
N LEU A 25 12.83 -0.75 -11.83
CA LEU A 25 13.58 0.29 -11.12
C LEU A 25 12.62 1.19 -10.33
N VAL A 26 12.90 1.38 -9.04
CA VAL A 26 12.15 2.34 -8.20
C VAL A 26 12.28 3.75 -8.77
N GLY A 27 13.50 4.15 -9.16
CA GLY A 27 13.80 5.44 -9.78
C GLY A 27 13.60 6.65 -8.85
N VAL A 28 13.64 7.85 -9.42
CA VAL A 28 13.52 9.12 -8.69
C VAL A 28 12.13 9.71 -8.86
N SER A 29 11.49 10.12 -7.77
CA SER A 29 10.14 10.70 -7.78
C SER A 29 10.06 11.91 -8.73
N GLY A 30 9.02 11.96 -9.57
CA GLY A 30 8.82 13.02 -10.55
C GLY A 30 9.75 12.99 -11.78
N ALA A 31 10.71 12.06 -11.86
CA ALA A 31 11.62 11.94 -12.99
C ALA A 31 11.45 10.63 -13.77
N PHE A 32 11.71 9.48 -13.15
CA PHE A 32 11.60 8.17 -13.80
C PHE A 32 11.38 7.04 -12.79
N GLY A 33 10.99 5.85 -13.26
CA GLY A 33 10.68 4.69 -12.43
C GLY A 33 9.20 4.62 -12.08
N LEU A 34 8.88 4.24 -10.86
CA LEU A 34 7.50 3.98 -10.42
C LEU A 34 6.60 5.23 -10.46
N SER A 35 5.31 5.06 -10.67
CA SER A 35 4.34 6.16 -10.46
C SER A 35 4.21 6.51 -8.97
N THR A 36 3.57 7.63 -8.65
CA THR A 36 3.40 8.09 -7.27
C THR A 36 2.59 7.09 -6.41
N ASP A 37 1.51 6.53 -6.94
CA ASP A 37 0.70 5.52 -6.23
C ASP A 37 1.48 4.22 -6.01
N GLN A 38 2.29 3.82 -6.99
CA GLN A 38 3.13 2.63 -6.92
C GLN A 38 4.21 2.79 -5.84
N ARG A 39 4.83 3.97 -5.74
CA ARG A 39 5.79 4.27 -4.66
C ARG A 39 5.13 4.23 -3.29
N LYS A 40 3.92 4.80 -3.16
CA LYS A 40 3.18 4.76 -1.90
C LYS A 40 2.84 3.32 -1.48
N ARG A 41 2.36 2.50 -2.42
CA ARG A 41 2.15 1.06 -2.17
C ARG A 41 3.44 0.31 -1.84
N LEU A 42 4.56 0.70 -2.45
CA LEU A 42 5.86 0.13 -2.13
C LEU A 42 6.29 0.50 -0.70
N THR A 43 6.08 1.75 -0.27
CA THR A 43 6.31 2.15 1.13
C THR A 43 5.47 1.31 2.10
N ILE A 44 4.18 1.12 1.80
CA ILE A 44 3.31 0.25 2.60
C ILE A 44 3.86 -1.18 2.63
N ALA A 45 4.31 -1.72 1.49
CA ALA A 45 4.91 -3.05 1.42
C ALA A 45 6.16 -3.19 2.29
N VAL A 46 7.03 -2.18 2.33
CA VAL A 46 8.23 -2.16 3.18
C VAL A 46 7.83 -2.30 4.66
N GLU A 47 6.81 -1.55 5.12
CA GLU A 47 6.30 -1.65 6.49
C GLU A 47 5.65 -3.02 6.77
N LEU A 48 4.90 -3.57 5.81
CA LEU A 48 4.24 -4.88 5.95
C LEU A 48 5.22 -6.05 6.06
N VAL A 49 6.41 -5.94 5.47
CA VAL A 49 7.46 -6.97 5.59
C VAL A 49 7.98 -7.11 7.02
N ALA A 50 7.81 -6.09 7.88
CA ALA A 50 8.08 -6.22 9.31
C ALA A 50 7.01 -7.07 10.04
N ASN A 51 5.95 -7.49 9.35
CA ASN A 51 4.82 -8.22 9.87
C ASN A 51 4.15 -7.56 11.12
N PRO A 52 3.82 -6.25 11.07
CA PRO A 52 3.18 -5.59 12.19
C PRO A 52 1.74 -6.09 12.40
N SER A 53 1.29 -6.10 13.66
CA SER A 53 -0.11 -6.35 14.03
C SER A 53 -0.98 -5.09 13.97
N ILE A 54 -0.37 -3.90 14.15
CA ILE A 54 -1.02 -2.59 14.12
C ILE A 54 -0.22 -1.69 13.17
N ILE A 55 -0.91 -0.99 12.27
CA ILE A 55 -0.32 -0.09 11.28
C ILE A 55 -0.96 1.29 11.41
N PHE A 56 -0.12 2.32 11.48
CA PHE A 56 -0.54 3.72 11.45
C PHE A 56 -0.15 4.34 10.11
N MET A 57 -1.06 5.06 9.47
CA MET A 57 -0.77 5.78 8.23
C MET A 57 -1.29 7.21 8.32
N ASP A 58 -0.42 8.19 8.08
CA ASP A 58 -0.82 9.59 8.05
C ASP A 58 -1.08 10.01 6.60
N GLU A 59 -2.32 10.34 6.29
CA GLU A 59 -2.81 10.80 4.99
C GLU A 59 -2.27 10.01 3.77
N PRO A 60 -2.53 8.69 3.68
CA PRO A 60 -1.95 7.84 2.64
C PRO A 60 -2.37 8.23 1.22
N THR A 61 -3.43 9.03 1.04
CA THR A 61 -3.95 9.48 -0.26
C THR A 61 -3.40 10.83 -0.72
N THR A 62 -2.62 11.56 0.10
CA THR A 62 -2.19 12.94 -0.23
C THR A 62 -1.36 13.03 -1.52
N GLY A 63 -1.71 13.96 -2.41
CA GLY A 63 -1.02 14.15 -3.68
C GLY A 63 -1.33 13.09 -4.76
N LEU A 64 -2.41 12.33 -4.58
CA LEU A 64 -2.95 11.41 -5.60
C LEU A 64 -4.25 11.95 -6.18
N ASP A 65 -4.51 11.61 -7.44
CA ASP A 65 -5.85 11.75 -8.01
C ASP A 65 -6.78 10.65 -7.48
N THR A 66 -8.09 10.78 -7.73
CA THR A 66 -9.10 9.84 -7.24
C THR A 66 -8.80 8.38 -7.62
N PRO A 67 -8.50 8.04 -8.89
CA PRO A 67 -8.18 6.66 -9.26
C PRO A 67 -6.96 6.11 -8.52
N ALA A 68 -5.87 6.88 -8.42
CA ALA A 68 -4.66 6.46 -7.71
C ALA A 68 -4.90 6.28 -6.20
N ALA A 69 -5.65 7.21 -5.59
CA ALA A 69 -6.03 7.12 -4.19
C ALA A 69 -6.84 5.83 -3.90
N SER A 70 -7.80 5.49 -4.76
CA SER A 70 -8.59 4.26 -4.64
C SER A 70 -7.73 2.99 -4.74
N ILE A 71 -6.66 3.00 -5.55
CA ILE A 71 -5.70 1.89 -5.62
C ILE A 71 -4.91 1.76 -4.31
N VAL A 72 -4.46 2.86 -3.73
CA VAL A 72 -3.77 2.86 -2.43
C VAL A 72 -4.70 2.38 -1.31
N MET A 73 -5.92 2.92 -1.23
CA MET A 73 -6.90 2.54 -0.21
C MET A 73 -7.29 1.06 -0.30
N ARG A 74 -7.36 0.50 -1.51
CA ARG A 74 -7.59 -0.94 -1.68
C ARG A 74 -6.45 -1.78 -1.12
N ALA A 75 -5.20 -1.37 -1.27
CA ALA A 75 -4.06 -2.07 -0.67
C ALA A 75 -4.12 -2.00 0.87
N ILE A 76 -4.53 -0.85 1.42
CA ILE A 76 -4.71 -0.65 2.85
C ILE A 76 -5.85 -1.53 3.40
N ARG A 77 -6.99 -1.57 2.71
CA ARG A 77 -8.12 -2.44 3.03
C ARG A 77 -7.71 -3.91 3.04
N ARG A 78 -6.99 -4.36 2.02
CA ARG A 78 -6.46 -5.73 1.96
C ARG A 78 -5.48 -6.03 3.10
N ALA A 79 -4.66 -5.06 3.52
CA ALA A 79 -3.83 -5.22 4.70
C ALA A 79 -4.67 -5.42 5.97
N ALA A 80 -5.74 -4.64 6.15
CA ALA A 80 -6.66 -4.83 7.27
C ALA A 80 -7.34 -6.22 7.23
N ASP A 81 -7.80 -6.66 6.06
CA ASP A 81 -8.49 -7.95 5.85
C ASP A 81 -7.64 -9.17 6.23
N THR A 82 -6.32 -9.03 6.34
CA THR A 82 -5.44 -10.09 6.85
C THR A 82 -5.47 -10.24 8.38
N GLY A 83 -6.32 -9.50 9.09
CA GLY A 83 -6.42 -9.50 10.55
C GLY A 83 -5.51 -8.49 11.24
N ARG A 84 -5.00 -7.50 10.52
CA ARG A 84 -4.18 -6.41 11.07
C ARG A 84 -5.07 -5.22 11.42
N THR A 85 -4.78 -4.56 12.53
CA THR A 85 -5.43 -3.28 12.83
C THR A 85 -4.77 -2.18 12.03
N VAL A 86 -5.55 -1.41 11.27
CA VAL A 86 -5.05 -0.25 10.52
C VAL A 86 -5.76 0.99 11.00
N VAL A 87 -4.97 2.00 11.37
CA VAL A 87 -5.46 3.34 11.73
C VAL A 87 -4.86 4.32 10.74
N CYS A 88 -5.71 5.12 10.09
CA CYS A 88 -5.21 6.16 9.20
C CYS A 88 -6.04 7.43 9.25
N THR A 89 -5.37 8.55 8.94
CA THR A 89 -6.00 9.86 8.74
C THR A 89 -6.25 10.05 7.25
N ILE A 90 -7.37 10.68 6.88
CA ILE A 90 -7.64 11.06 5.48
C ILE A 90 -8.08 12.52 5.44
N HIS A 91 -7.32 13.33 4.71
CA HIS A 91 -7.72 14.69 4.41
C HIS A 91 -8.74 14.69 3.26
N GLN A 92 -9.99 15.06 3.56
CA GLN A 92 -11.08 15.20 2.58
C GLN A 92 -11.33 13.94 1.72
N PRO A 93 -11.85 12.85 2.30
CA PRO A 93 -12.14 11.63 1.55
C PRO A 93 -13.21 11.87 0.49
N ASN A 94 -13.00 11.32 -0.72
CA ASN A 94 -14.10 11.12 -1.66
C ASN A 94 -14.98 9.94 -1.19
N ILE A 95 -16.18 9.80 -1.78
CA ILE A 95 -17.16 8.76 -1.40
C ILE A 95 -16.52 7.36 -1.47
N GLN A 96 -15.78 7.05 -2.53
CA GLN A 96 -15.12 5.76 -2.70
C GLN A 96 -14.12 5.45 -1.58
N THR A 97 -13.35 6.44 -1.14
CA THR A 97 -12.40 6.30 -0.04
C THR A 97 -13.14 6.12 1.28
N PHE A 98 -14.19 6.92 1.51
CA PHE A 98 -15.00 6.84 2.71
C PHE A 98 -15.63 5.45 2.90
N GLU A 99 -16.18 4.87 1.83
CA GLU A 99 -16.80 3.54 1.84
C GLU A 99 -15.81 2.38 2.08
N THR A 100 -14.49 2.62 2.08
CA THR A 100 -13.50 1.58 2.42
C THR A 100 -13.23 1.43 3.91
N PHE A 101 -13.67 2.38 4.72
CA PHE A 101 -13.53 2.33 6.18
C PHE A 101 -14.57 1.38 6.79
N ASP A 102 -14.18 0.69 7.86
CA ASP A 102 -15.12 -0.03 8.72
C ASP A 102 -16.06 0.97 9.44
N GLU A 103 -17.28 0.54 9.76
CA GLU A 103 -18.26 1.34 10.55
C GLU A 103 -17.79 1.63 11.98
#